data_AF-A0AAV7LEA1-F1
#
_entry.id   AF-A0AAV7LEA1-F1
#
_cell.length_a   1.000
_cell.length_b   1.000
_cell.length_c   1.000
_cell.angle_alpha   90.00
_cell.angle_beta   90.00
_cell.angle_gamma   90.00
#
_symmetry.space_group_name_H-M   'P 1'
#
loop_
_entity.id
_entity.type
_entity.pdbx_description
1 polymer ?
#
loop_
_entity_poly.entity_id
_entity_poly.type
_entity_poly.pdbx_seq_one_letter_code
_entity_poly.pdbx_strand_id
1 'polypeptide(L)'
;MSTRVVPRLFRGCVDRRGLSTGRRSEEGGKAVSLLSEFFGFFADFDFASTVISLREGHVLPVSDFVSADANTRLKFGVLKIQDPFELSHNVAGNVNEKTALRLQRRCQEGAKCCRSLHYQ
;
A
#
# COMPACT_ATOMS: atom_id res chain seq x y z
N MET A 1 12.08 21.95 3.54
CA MET A 1 11.24 21.07 2.70
C MET A 1 11.45 19.64 3.18
N SER A 2 10.52 19.13 3.99
CA SER A 2 10.66 17.85 4.68
C SER A 2 10.27 16.71 3.74
N THR A 3 11.26 15.98 3.23
CA THR A 3 11.05 14.74 2.48
C THR A 3 10.55 13.67 3.44
N ARG A 4 9.23 13.46 3.52
CA ARG A 4 8.69 12.27 4.17
C ARG A 4 9.18 11.06 3.38
N VAL A 5 10.03 10.26 4.02
CA VAL A 5 10.42 8.94 3.51
C VAL A 5 9.15 8.12 3.38
N VAL A 6 8.70 7.89 2.15
CA VAL A 6 7.56 7.03 1.88
C VAL A 6 7.99 5.61 2.25
N PRO A 7 7.36 4.93 3.23
CA PRO A 7 7.78 3.59 3.59
C PRO A 7 7.56 2.66 2.40
N ARG A 8 8.56 1.81 2.10
CA ARG A 8 8.38 0.73 1.12
C ARG A 8 7.25 -0.16 1.61
N LEU A 9 6.18 -0.28 0.81
CA LEU A 9 5.03 -1.12 1.11
C LEU A 9 5.43 -2.60 1.18
N PHE A 10 6.50 -2.96 0.46
CA PHE A 10 7.17 -4.26 0.54
C PHE A 10 8.69 -4.02 0.61
N ARG A 11 9.31 -4.25 1.77
CA ARG A 11 10.77 -4.35 1.82
C ARG A 11 11.16 -5.70 1.20
N GLY A 12 11.83 -5.66 0.04
CA GLY A 12 12.68 -6.78 -0.37
C GLY A 12 12.47 -7.44 -1.73
N CYS A 13 11.99 -6.76 -2.78
CA CYS A 13 11.90 -7.44 -4.09
C CYS A 13 12.09 -6.54 -5.33
N VAL A 14 13.19 -5.78 -5.42
CA VAL A 14 13.63 -5.25 -6.74
C VAL A 14 15.17 -5.20 -6.79
N ASP A 15 15.78 -6.06 -7.60
CA ASP A 15 17.18 -5.91 -8.05
C ASP A 15 17.22 -5.02 -9.32
N ARG A 16 18.31 -4.28 -9.54
CA ARG A 16 18.51 -3.29 -10.63
C ARG A 16 18.43 -3.87 -12.06
N ARG A 17 18.07 -5.14 -12.23
CA ARG A 17 18.01 -5.87 -13.51
C ARG A 17 16.67 -6.55 -13.78
N GLY A 18 15.61 -6.24 -13.03
CA GLY A 18 14.23 -6.50 -13.46
C GLY A 18 13.79 -7.98 -13.56
N LEU A 19 14.57 -8.94 -13.06
CA LEU A 19 14.14 -10.34 -12.94
C LEU A 19 14.83 -10.99 -11.75
N SER A 20 14.12 -11.15 -10.63
CA SER A 20 14.61 -11.96 -9.51
C SER A 20 13.98 -13.35 -9.59
N THR A 21 14.80 -14.36 -9.85
CA THR A 21 14.57 -15.73 -9.35
C THR A 21 14.12 -15.63 -7.90
N GLY A 22 12.92 -16.14 -7.58
CA GLY A 22 12.27 -15.98 -6.28
C GLY A 22 13.13 -16.48 -5.13
N ARG A 23 13.89 -15.58 -4.50
CA ARG A 23 14.56 -15.86 -3.23
C ARG A 23 13.49 -15.81 -2.14
N ARG A 24 13.54 -16.74 -1.19
CA ARG A 24 12.71 -16.65 0.01
C ARG A 24 13.03 -15.34 0.71
N SER A 25 12.00 -14.59 1.11
CA SER A 25 12.17 -13.48 2.03
C SER A 25 12.80 -14.00 3.32
N GLU A 26 13.93 -13.42 3.73
CA GLU A 26 14.55 -13.68 5.04
C GLU A 26 13.76 -13.04 6.20
N GLU A 27 12.65 -12.38 5.89
CA GLU A 27 11.69 -11.85 6.86
C GLU A 27 10.90 -13.00 7.51
N GLY A 28 11.58 -13.77 8.36
CA GLY A 28 10.98 -14.67 9.35
C GLY A 28 10.30 -13.91 10.49
N GLY A 29 9.56 -12.85 10.17
CA GLY A 29 8.78 -12.09 11.16
C GLY A 29 7.69 -12.99 11.73
N LYS A 30 7.57 -13.03 13.07
CA LYS A 30 6.42 -13.68 13.72
C LYS A 30 5.14 -13.05 13.15
N ALA A 31 4.16 -13.87 12.76
CA ALA A 31 2.92 -13.42 12.12
C ALA A 31 2.21 -12.26 12.87
N VAL A 32 2.34 -12.24 14.20
CA VAL A 32 1.83 -11.17 15.09
C VAL A 32 2.48 -9.81 14.81
N SER A 33 3.79 -9.76 14.56
CA SER A 33 4.50 -8.50 14.24
C SER A 33 4.04 -7.95 12.90
N LEU A 34 3.99 -8.81 11.87
CA LEU A 34 3.55 -8.42 10.53
C LEU A 34 2.11 -7.89 10.54
N LEU A 35 1.22 -8.50 11.32
CA LEU A 35 -0.16 -8.03 11.42
C LEU A 35 -0.26 -6.69 12.18
N SER A 36 0.51 -6.51 13.24
CA SER A 36 0.59 -5.23 13.96
C SER A 36 1.13 -4.12 13.07
N GLU A 37 2.16 -4.40 12.28
CA GLU A 37 2.75 -3.47 11.32
C GLU A 37 1.77 -3.12 10.20
N PHE A 38 1.04 -4.10 9.66
CA PHE A 38 -0.01 -3.88 8.67
C PHE A 38 -1.08 -2.91 9.18
N PHE A 39 -1.64 -3.17 10.36
CA PHE A 39 -2.65 -2.28 10.94
C PHE A 39 -2.08 -0.91 11.27
N GLY A 40 -0.86 -0.85 11.81
CA GLY A 40 -0.18 0.41 12.10
C GLY A 40 0.04 1.26 10.86
N PHE A 41 0.49 0.64 9.77
CA PHE A 41 0.76 1.31 8.50
C PHE A 41 -0.51 1.90 7.88
N PHE A 42 -1.62 1.15 7.84
CA PHE A 42 -2.87 1.61 7.23
C PHE A 42 -3.77 2.45 8.17
N ALA A 43 -3.40 2.63 9.44
CA ALA A 43 -4.18 3.41 10.40
C ALA A 43 -4.22 4.92 10.09
N ASP A 44 -3.15 5.46 9.52
CA ASP A 44 -2.98 6.88 9.17
C ASP A 44 -2.52 7.08 7.71
N PHE A 45 -2.58 6.01 6.90
CA PHE A 45 -2.18 6.06 5.50
C PHE A 45 -3.01 7.05 4.68
N ASP A 46 -2.33 7.85 3.86
CA ASP A 46 -2.94 8.83 2.98
C ASP A 46 -3.37 8.19 1.66
N PHE A 47 -4.58 7.65 1.63
CA PHE A 47 -5.17 7.08 0.41
C PHE A 47 -5.52 8.13 -0.65
N ALA A 48 -5.65 9.40 -0.29
CA ALA A 48 -6.11 10.43 -1.20
C ALA A 48 -5.01 10.84 -2.18
N SER A 49 -3.78 11.04 -1.68
CA SER A 49 -2.65 11.55 -2.46
C SER A 49 -1.74 10.46 -3.05
N THR A 50 -2.02 9.19 -2.78
CA THR A 50 -1.12 8.09 -3.14
C THR A 50 -1.77 6.98 -3.96
N VAL A 51 -0.94 6.23 -4.69
CA VAL A 51 -1.27 5.02 -5.44
C VAL A 51 -0.38 3.89 -4.94
N ILE A 52 -0.98 2.77 -4.54
CA ILE A 52 -0.23 1.56 -4.17
C ILE A 52 0.08 0.79 -5.45
N SER A 53 1.36 0.71 -5.85
CA SER A 53 1.78 -0.06 -7.02
C SER A 53 2.30 -1.44 -6.62
N LEU A 54 1.59 -2.48 -7.05
CA LEU A 54 1.99 -3.87 -6.83
C LEU A 54 3.17 -4.28 -7.72
N ARG A 55 3.30 -3.65 -8.90
CA ARG A 55 4.42 -3.88 -9.82
C ARG A 55 5.73 -3.33 -9.27
N GLU A 56 5.70 -2.12 -8.72
CA GLU A 56 6.89 -1.44 -8.20
C GLU A 56 7.17 -1.78 -6.72
N GLY A 57 6.22 -2.41 -6.03
CA GLY A 57 6.35 -2.80 -4.63
C GLY A 57 6.39 -1.62 -3.64
N HIS A 58 5.99 -0.43 -4.07
CA HIS A 58 5.95 0.77 -3.24
C HIS A 58 4.82 1.72 -3.64
N VAL A 59 4.69 2.79 -2.85
CA VAL A 59 3.66 3.80 -3.01
C VAL A 59 4.16 4.92 -3.92
N LEU A 60 3.36 5.29 -4.90
CA LEU A 60 3.64 6.35 -5.85
C LEU A 60 2.70 7.55 -5.58
N PRO A 61 3.16 8.80 -5.73
CA PRO A 61 2.30 9.96 -5.59
C PRO A 61 1.32 10.06 -6.77
N VAL A 62 0.10 10.53 -6.52
CA VAL A 62 -0.93 10.69 -7.56
C VAL A 62 -0.47 11.63 -8.68
N SER A 63 0.42 12.58 -8.40
CA SER A 63 1.01 13.50 -9.39
C SER A 63 1.62 12.80 -10.59
N ASP A 64 2.23 11.63 -10.38
CA ASP A 64 2.92 10.86 -11.42
C ASP A 64 1.95 10.29 -12.46
N PHE A 65 0.65 10.28 -12.14
CA PHE A 65 -0.42 9.73 -12.98
C PHE A 65 -1.29 10.83 -13.61
N VAL A 66 -1.10 12.10 -13.25
CA VAL A 66 -1.92 13.21 -13.77
C VAL A 66 -1.50 13.60 -15.19
N SER A 67 -0.22 13.45 -15.55
CA SER A 67 0.34 13.81 -16.86
C SER A 67 0.40 12.67 -17.87
N ALA A 68 -0.07 11.47 -17.53
CA ALA A 68 -0.01 10.31 -18.41
C ALA A 68 -1.08 10.41 -19.52
N ASP A 69 -0.73 9.94 -20.74
CA ASP A 69 -1.62 9.91 -21.90
C ASP A 69 -2.97 9.26 -21.55
N ALA A 70 -4.06 9.76 -22.13
CA ALA A 70 -5.44 9.39 -21.76
C ALA A 70 -5.73 7.88 -21.73
N ASN A 71 -5.01 7.07 -22.53
CA ASN A 71 -5.14 5.61 -22.59
C ASN A 71 -4.41 4.85 -21.47
N THR A 72 -3.52 5.52 -20.73
CA THR A 72 -2.76 4.94 -19.59
C THR A 72 -3.24 5.46 -18.24
N ARG A 73 -4.32 6.25 -18.24
CA ARG A 73 -4.79 6.96 -17.06
C ARG A 73 -5.45 6.00 -16.07
N LEU A 74 -4.80 5.77 -14.94
CA LEU A 74 -5.37 5.05 -13.81
C LEU A 74 -6.64 5.79 -13.34
N LYS A 75 -7.77 5.06 -13.25
CA LYS A 75 -9.02 5.64 -12.75
C LYS A 75 -8.90 5.95 -11.26
N PHE A 76 -8.90 7.23 -10.92
CA PHE A 76 -8.81 7.67 -9.53
C PHE A 76 -10.12 7.44 -8.79
N GLY A 77 -10.04 6.70 -7.69
CA GLY A 77 -11.06 6.59 -6.67
C GLY A 77 -10.52 7.02 -5.31
N VAL A 78 -11.32 6.81 -4.26
CA VAL A 78 -10.92 7.13 -2.87
C VAL A 78 -9.71 6.29 -2.46
N LEU A 79 -9.68 5.03 -2.89
CA LEU A 79 -8.56 4.09 -2.73
C LEU A 79 -7.98 3.75 -4.10
N LYS A 80 -6.65 3.75 -4.22
CA LYS A 80 -5.94 3.50 -5.47
C LYS A 80 -4.91 2.40 -5.28
N ILE A 81 -5.24 1.21 -5.78
CA ILE A 81 -4.34 0.05 -5.83
C ILE A 81 -4.21 -0.32 -7.30
N GLN A 82 -3.01 -0.20 -7.83
CA GLN A 82 -2.74 -0.47 -9.23
C GLN A 82 -2.57 -1.98 -9.44
N ASP A 83 -3.24 -2.51 -10.47
CA ASP A 83 -3.04 -3.89 -10.91
C ASP A 83 -1.57 -4.11 -11.36
N PRO A 84 -0.94 -5.26 -11.03
CA PRO A 84 0.45 -5.52 -11.38
C PRO A 84 0.71 -5.63 -12.89
N PHE A 85 -0.30 -5.95 -13.69
CA PHE A 85 -0.19 -6.15 -15.14
C PHE A 85 -0.91 -5.05 -15.93
N GLU A 86 -2.16 -4.76 -15.59
CA GLU A 86 -2.97 -3.73 -16.26
C GLU A 86 -2.83 -2.38 -15.53
N LEU A 87 -1.77 -1.62 -15.85
CA LEU A 87 -1.42 -0.40 -15.10
C LEU A 87 -2.47 0.73 -15.13
N SER A 88 -3.41 0.70 -16.08
CA SER A 88 -4.57 1.59 -16.16
C SER A 88 -5.72 1.16 -15.25
N HIS A 89 -5.66 -0.05 -14.67
CA HIS A 89 -6.69 -0.63 -13.83
C HIS A 89 -6.43 -0.38 -12.35
N ASN A 90 -7.43 0.22 -11.68
CA ASN A 90 -7.46 0.35 -10.23
C ASN A 90 -8.34 -0.78 -9.67
N VAL A 91 -7.73 -1.77 -9.02
CA VAL A 91 -8.46 -2.92 -8.45
C VAL A 91 -9.40 -2.49 -7.30
N ALA A 92 -9.12 -1.35 -6.67
CA ALA A 92 -9.95 -0.75 -5.63
C ALA A 92 -10.93 0.31 -6.16
N GLY A 93 -11.14 0.39 -7.49
CA GLY A 93 -11.99 1.41 -8.12
C GLY A 93 -13.47 1.35 -7.71
N ASN A 94 -13.93 0.24 -7.15
CA ASN A 94 -15.30 0.07 -6.64
C ASN A 94 -15.46 0.51 -5.16
N VAL A 95 -14.37 0.88 -4.49
CA VAL A 95 -14.39 1.29 -3.09
C VAL A 95 -14.89 2.71 -2.96
N ASN A 96 -15.99 2.89 -2.25
CA ASN A 96 -16.52 4.21 -1.91
C ASN A 96 -15.87 4.80 -0.65
N GLU A 97 -16.10 6.08 -0.42
CA GLU A 97 -15.52 6.84 0.70
C GLU A 97 -15.88 6.25 2.06
N LYS A 98 -17.15 5.87 2.27
CA LYS A 98 -17.61 5.27 3.51
C LYS A 98 -16.85 3.98 3.82
N THR A 99 -16.58 3.15 2.82
CA THR A 99 -15.82 1.90 2.98
C THR A 99 -14.35 2.18 3.27
N ALA A 100 -13.73 3.15 2.60
CA ALA A 100 -12.35 3.56 2.86
C ALA A 100 -12.17 4.10 4.29
N LEU A 101 -13.07 4.96 4.76
CA LEU A 101 -13.06 5.47 6.14
C LEU A 101 -13.24 4.35 7.17
N ARG A 102 -14.15 3.39 6.89
CA ARG A 102 -14.33 2.21 7.75
C ARG A 102 -13.07 1.36 7.81
N LEU A 103 -12.40 1.14 6.68
CA LEU A 103 -11.13 0.40 6.62
C LEU A 103 -10.08 1.07 7.52
N GLN A 104 -9.85 2.38 7.34
CA GLN A 104 -8.87 3.12 8.13
C GLN A 104 -9.18 3.05 9.63
N ARG A 105 -10.45 3.24 10.02
CA ARG A 105 -10.88 3.09 11.42
C ARG A 105 -10.62 1.68 11.95
N ARG A 106 -10.88 0.62 11.17
CA ARG A 106 -10.59 -0.75 11.58
C ARG A 106 -9.09 -1.00 11.71
N CYS A 107 -8.25 -0.41 10.87
CA CYS A 107 -6.80 -0.46 11.04
C CYS A 107 -6.34 0.25 12.31
N GLN A 108 -6.92 1.40 12.67
CA GLN A 108 -6.64 2.07 13.95
C GLN A 108 -7.02 1.22 15.16
N GLU A 109 -8.20 0.60 15.13
CA GLU A 109 -8.68 -0.31 16.18
C GLU A 109 -7.80 -1.57 16.26
N GLY A 110 -7.45 -2.17 15.12
CA GLY A 110 -6.55 -3.31 15.02
C GLY A 110 -5.16 -3.02 15.59
N ALA A 111 -4.57 -1.87 15.24
CA ALA A 111 -3.27 -1.44 15.76
C ALA A 111 -3.29 -1.23 17.29
N LYS A 112 -4.42 -0.77 17.85
CA LYS A 112 -4.59 -0.71 19.32
C LYS A 112 -4.71 -2.11 19.92
N CYS A 113 -5.48 -3.00 19.30
CA CYS A 113 -5.63 -4.38 19.73
C CYS A 113 -4.28 -5.12 19.77
N CYS A 114 -3.46 -4.99 18.72
CA CYS A 114 -2.15 -5.65 18.65
C CYS A 114 -1.14 -5.18 19.70
N ARG A 115 -1.34 -3.98 20.26
CA ARG A 115 -0.52 -3.43 21.36
C ARG A 115 -1.03 -3.84 22.75
N SER A 116 -2.19 -4.46 22.84
CA SER A 116 -2.75 -4.89 24.13
C SER A 116 -2.00 -6.12 24.65
N LEU A 117 -1.90 -6.23 25.98
CA LEU A 117 -1.25 -7.35 26.68
C LEU A 117 -1.83 -8.73 26.33
N HIS A 118 -3.06 -8.78 25.81
CA HIS A 118 -3.75 -10.02 25.43
C HIS A 118 -3.33 -10.57 24.05
N TYR A 119 -2.59 -9.79 23.25
CA TYR A 119 -2.24 -10.12 21.86
C TYR A 119 -0.73 -10.36 21.64
N GLN A 120 0.10 -10.14 22.67
CA GLN A 120 1.56 -10.34 22.64
C GLN A 120 1.96 -11.75 23.05
#